data_AF-A0A1J3IXQ9-F1
#
_entry.id   AF-A0A1J3IXQ9-F1
#
_cell.length_a   1.000
_cell.length_b   1.000
_cell.length_c   1.000
_cell.angle_alpha   90.00
_cell.angle_beta   90.00
_cell.angle_gamma   90.00
#
_symmetry.space_group_name_H-M   'P 1'
#
loop_
_entity.id
_entity.type
_entity.pdbx_description
1 polymer ?
#
loop_
_entity_poly.entity_id
_entity_poly.type
_entity_poly.pdbx_seq_one_letter_code
_entity_poly.pdbx_strand_id
1 'polypeptide(L)'
;MAYKFYYQDQRSNFTLEHAWRMLTNDQKWCSLTRDKGKIHSKRTQPEASGAGSPMEEQAEERPIGVKAAKAAKLKGNKSCPRTNEDREASLNRLQNVWAMKEKDFAEKQVLADKKLLANLIGKTEPLTEMETELKNKLISKMLE
;
A
#
# COMPACT_ATOMS: atom_id res chain seq x y z
N MET A 1 -18.21 -1.68 -16.17
CA MET A 1 -18.31 -1.72 -17.65
C MET A 1 -16.98 -2.05 -18.32
N ALA A 2 -15.89 -1.34 -18.03
CA ALA A 2 -14.58 -1.58 -18.66
C ALA A 2 -14.07 -3.04 -18.60
N TYR A 3 -14.26 -3.72 -17.47
CA TYR A 3 -13.90 -5.14 -17.33
C TYR A 3 -14.59 -6.06 -18.36
N LYS A 4 -15.88 -5.81 -18.63
CA LYS A 4 -16.67 -6.63 -19.57
C LYS A 4 -16.15 -6.47 -21.00
N PHE A 5 -15.78 -5.25 -21.41
CA PHE A 5 -15.19 -4.97 -22.72
C PHE A 5 -13.81 -5.60 -22.87
N TYR A 6 -12.95 -5.50 -21.85
CA TYR A 6 -11.62 -6.12 -21.87
C TYR A 6 -11.72 -7.65 -22.00
N TYR A 7 -12.59 -8.29 -21.23
CA TYR A 7 -12.76 -9.74 -21.29
C TYR A 7 -13.31 -10.21 -22.64
N GLN A 8 -14.16 -9.41 -23.28
CA GLN A 8 -14.69 -9.70 -24.61
C GLN A 8 -13.61 -9.67 -25.70
N ASP A 9 -12.66 -8.75 -25.58
CA ASP A 9 -11.57 -8.55 -26.57
C ASP A 9 -10.38 -9.50 -26.32
N GLN A 10 -9.93 -9.59 -25.07
CA GLN A 10 -8.70 -10.28 -24.70
C GLN A 10 -8.92 -11.72 -24.20
N ARG A 11 -10.19 -12.14 -24.04
CA ARG A 11 -10.64 -13.46 -23.55
C ARG A 11 -9.88 -13.97 -22.31
N SER A 12 -9.38 -13.06 -21.50
CA SER A 12 -8.60 -13.31 -20.30
C SER A 12 -9.03 -12.33 -19.23
N ASN A 13 -8.86 -12.72 -17.97
CA ASN A 13 -9.24 -11.87 -16.85
C ASN A 13 -8.26 -10.70 -16.76
N PHE A 14 -8.79 -9.47 -16.60
CA PHE A 14 -7.97 -8.29 -16.37
C PHE A 14 -7.21 -8.46 -15.04
N THR A 15 -5.90 -8.75 -15.13
CA THR A 15 -5.03 -8.81 -13.96
C THR A 15 -4.53 -7.42 -13.64
N LEU A 16 -4.83 -6.97 -12.42
CA LEU A 16 -4.37 -5.68 -11.90
C LEU A 16 -2.84 -5.57 -11.91
N GLU A 17 -2.15 -6.71 -11.89
CA GLU A 17 -0.69 -6.82 -11.97
C GLU A 17 -0.12 -6.17 -13.24
N HIS A 18 -0.74 -6.38 -14.42
CA HIS A 18 -0.24 -5.82 -15.67
C HIS A 18 -0.38 -4.29 -15.69
N ALA A 19 -1.55 -3.79 -15.28
CA ALA A 19 -1.78 -2.36 -15.13
C ALA A 19 -0.83 -1.73 -14.09
N TRP A 20 -0.56 -2.44 -12.99
CA TRP A 20 0.35 -1.99 -11.95
C TRP A 20 1.80 -1.93 -12.44
N ARG A 21 2.31 -2.98 -13.11
CA ARG A 21 3.65 -2.98 -13.72
C ARG A 21 3.82 -1.84 -14.73
N MET A 22 2.82 -1.60 -15.57
CA MET A 22 2.84 -0.49 -16.54
C MET A 22 2.88 0.89 -15.88
N LEU A 23 2.17 1.07 -14.76
CA LEU A 23 2.13 2.34 -14.03
C LEU A 23 3.37 2.59 -13.18
N THR A 24 4.02 1.53 -12.67
CA THR A 24 5.23 1.67 -11.83
C THR A 24 6.43 2.28 -12.58
N ASN A 25 6.44 2.20 -13.92
CA ASN A 25 7.51 2.71 -14.76
C ASN A 25 7.16 4.04 -15.45
N ASP A 26 5.98 4.62 -15.18
CA ASP A 26 5.60 5.94 -15.68
C ASP A 26 6.36 7.03 -14.91
N GLN A 27 7.15 7.82 -15.63
CA GLN A 27 8.03 8.85 -15.09
C GLN A 27 7.30 9.92 -14.26
N LYS A 28 5.99 10.13 -14.52
CA LYS A 28 5.15 11.02 -13.70
C LYS A 28 4.95 10.49 -12.27
N TRP A 29 5.03 9.17 -12.07
CA TRP A 29 4.84 8.49 -10.79
C TRP A 29 6.17 8.17 -10.10
N CYS A 30 7.25 7.89 -10.84
CA CYS A 30 8.59 7.74 -10.27
C CYS A 30 9.09 9.01 -9.54
N SER A 31 8.56 10.18 -9.89
CA SER A 31 8.90 11.46 -9.24
C SER A 31 8.39 11.57 -7.79
N LEU A 32 7.46 10.70 -7.36
CA LEU A 32 6.92 10.66 -5.99
C LEU A 32 7.76 9.80 -5.03
N THR A 33 8.57 8.88 -5.55
CA THR A 33 9.37 7.94 -4.74
C THR A 33 10.84 8.33 -4.63
N ARG A 34 11.31 9.30 -5.43
CA ARG A 34 12.67 9.83 -5.33
C ARG A 34 12.73 10.91 -4.24
N ASP A 35 13.32 10.53 -3.12
CA ASP A 35 13.57 11.36 -1.95
C ASP A 35 14.15 12.73 -2.35
N LYS A 36 13.43 13.81 -2.04
CA LYS A 36 13.91 15.18 -2.30
C LYS A 36 14.79 15.59 -1.13
N GLY A 37 16.08 15.28 -1.26
CA GLY A 37 17.13 15.89 -0.46
C GLY A 37 16.96 17.41 -0.42
N LYS A 38 17.02 17.95 0.80
CA LYS A 38 16.94 19.38 1.15
C LYS A 38 17.81 20.24 0.23
N ILE A 39 17.22 21.17 -0.53
CA ILE A 39 17.91 22.43 -0.88
C ILE A 39 16.89 23.58 -0.90
N HIS A 40 17.00 24.42 0.12
CA HIS A 40 16.48 25.77 0.20
C HIS A 40 17.18 26.65 -0.86
N SER A 41 16.44 27.36 -1.71
CA SER A 41 17.02 28.47 -2.48
C SER A 41 16.00 29.56 -2.81
N LYS A 42 16.31 30.75 -2.28
CA LYS A 42 15.66 32.05 -2.49
C LYS A 42 15.92 32.54 -3.94
N ARG A 43 14.91 33.07 -4.64
CA ARG A 43 15.09 34.10 -5.68
C ARG A 43 13.78 34.85 -5.96
N THR A 44 13.56 36.00 -5.32
CA THR A 44 13.82 37.39 -5.81
C THR A 44 12.76 37.88 -6.80
N GLN A 45 11.87 38.75 -6.33
CA GLN A 45 11.13 39.71 -7.18
C GLN A 45 12.10 40.78 -7.72
N PRO A 46 11.80 41.38 -8.88
CA PRO A 46 12.17 42.77 -9.12
C PRO A 46 10.94 43.64 -9.37
N GLU A 47 10.86 44.68 -8.56
CA GLU A 47 10.10 45.93 -8.73
C GLU A 47 10.56 46.68 -10.00
N ALA A 48 9.62 47.35 -10.68
CA ALA A 48 9.68 48.79 -11.04
C ALA A 48 8.82 49.16 -12.27
N SER A 49 7.78 49.94 -12.00
CA SER A 49 7.37 51.19 -12.68
C SER A 49 7.14 51.25 -14.20
N GLY A 50 5.87 51.49 -14.56
CA GLY A 50 5.47 52.07 -15.85
C GLY A 50 3.97 52.33 -15.89
N ALA A 51 3.57 53.60 -15.72
CA ALA A 51 2.17 54.04 -15.78
C ALA A 51 1.66 54.04 -17.23
N GLY A 52 0.44 53.52 -17.46
CA GLY A 52 -0.24 53.62 -18.75
C GLY A 52 -1.63 52.95 -18.78
N SER A 53 -2.67 53.79 -18.66
CA SER A 53 -4.07 53.67 -19.12
C SER A 53 -4.96 52.48 -18.68
N PRO A 54 -6.22 52.70 -18.23
CA PRO A 54 -7.19 51.64 -17.98
C PRO A 54 -7.83 51.21 -19.31
N MET A 55 -7.39 50.08 -19.85
CA MET A 55 -8.04 49.41 -21.00
C MET A 55 -8.86 48.24 -20.46
N GLU A 56 -10.19 48.34 -20.63
CA GLU A 56 -11.23 47.30 -20.54
C GLU A 56 -10.80 45.92 -20.04
N GLU A 57 -11.11 45.64 -18.78
CA GLU A 57 -11.08 44.29 -18.22
C GLU A 57 -12.33 43.52 -18.70
N GLN A 58 -12.29 43.01 -19.94
CA GLN A 58 -13.02 41.78 -20.21
C GLN A 58 -12.30 40.66 -19.47
N ALA A 59 -12.75 40.41 -18.24
CA ALA A 59 -12.47 39.19 -17.52
C ALA A 59 -13.17 38.01 -18.25
N GLU A 60 -12.62 37.61 -19.40
CA GLU A 60 -12.85 36.27 -19.90
C GLU A 60 -12.16 35.32 -18.91
N GLU A 61 -12.99 34.74 -18.05
CA GLU A 61 -12.62 33.77 -17.03
C GLU A 61 -12.05 32.53 -17.75
N ARG A 62 -10.73 32.51 -17.96
CA ARG A 62 -10.04 31.37 -18.56
C ARG A 62 -10.42 30.12 -17.78
N PRO A 63 -10.78 29.00 -18.44
CA PRO A 63 -11.18 27.79 -17.75
C PRO A 63 -10.09 27.36 -16.78
N ILE A 64 -10.51 27.03 -15.55
CA ILE A 64 -9.63 26.58 -14.47
C ILE A 64 -8.71 25.48 -15.01
N GLY A 65 -7.42 25.81 -15.11
CA GLY A 65 -6.41 24.84 -15.50
C GLY A 65 -6.41 23.67 -14.50
N VAL A 66 -6.12 22.46 -15.00
CA VAL A 66 -6.09 21.20 -14.22
C VAL A 66 -5.27 21.30 -12.93
N LYS A 67 -4.27 22.22 -12.88
CA LYS A 67 -3.47 22.54 -11.70
C LYS A 67 -4.26 23.24 -10.58
N ALA A 68 -5.14 24.18 -10.91
CA ALA A 68 -5.97 24.89 -9.95
C ALA A 68 -7.16 24.03 -9.46
N ALA A 69 -7.74 23.20 -10.34
CA ALA A 69 -8.75 22.22 -9.95
C ALA A 69 -8.20 21.18 -8.94
N LYS A 70 -6.94 20.71 -9.13
CA LYS A 70 -6.27 19.85 -8.14
C LYS A 70 -5.99 20.57 -6.83
N ALA A 71 -5.57 21.83 -6.86
CA ALA A 71 -5.31 22.63 -5.66
C ALA A 71 -6.60 22.92 -4.86
N ALA A 72 -7.73 23.13 -5.54
CA ALA A 72 -9.05 23.29 -4.90
C ALA A 72 -9.53 21.99 -4.22
N LYS A 73 -9.35 20.83 -4.86
CA LYS A 73 -9.64 19.53 -4.22
C LYS A 73 -8.74 19.24 -3.01
N LEU A 74 -7.48 19.68 -3.06
CA LEU A 74 -6.57 19.53 -1.91
C LEU A 74 -6.93 20.50 -0.77
N LYS A 75 -7.40 21.72 -1.06
CA LYS A 75 -7.90 22.67 -0.06
C LYS A 75 -9.27 22.29 0.54
N GLY A 76 -10.06 21.46 -0.14
CA GLY A 76 -11.29 20.85 0.40
C GLY A 76 -11.02 19.74 1.43
N ASN A 77 -9.84 19.11 1.36
CA ASN A 77 -9.35 18.14 2.34
C ASN A 77 -8.43 18.79 3.39
N LYS A 78 -8.72 20.03 3.80
CA LYS A 78 -8.14 20.58 5.03
C LYS A 78 -8.76 19.83 6.20
N SER A 79 -8.06 18.79 6.64
CA SER A 79 -8.20 18.10 7.93
C SER A 79 -9.47 18.43 8.69
N CYS A 80 -10.56 17.71 8.40
CA CYS A 80 -11.50 17.45 9.47
C CYS A 80 -10.67 16.82 10.61
N PRO A 81 -10.64 17.39 11.82
CA PRO A 81 -10.05 16.71 12.95
C PRO A 81 -10.70 15.33 13.00
N ARG A 82 -9.92 14.25 12.88
CA ARG A 82 -10.48 12.89 13.03
C ARG A 82 -11.25 12.89 14.34
N THR A 83 -12.52 12.56 14.29
CA THR A 83 -13.34 12.55 15.50
C THR A 83 -12.76 11.50 16.45
N ASN A 84 -13.09 11.58 17.75
CA ASN A 84 -12.60 10.58 18.69
C ASN A 84 -13.08 9.17 18.29
N GLU A 85 -14.27 9.07 17.70
CA GLU A 85 -14.83 7.82 17.18
C GLU A 85 -13.99 7.27 16.01
N ASP A 86 -13.52 8.12 15.08
CA ASP A 86 -12.64 7.70 13.98
C ASP A 86 -11.27 7.18 14.48
N ARG A 87 -10.78 7.75 15.59
CA ARG A 87 -9.54 7.32 16.24
C ARG A 87 -9.73 6.00 16.95
N GLU A 88 -10.78 5.85 17.74
CA GLU A 88 -11.12 4.61 18.42
C GLU A 88 -11.36 3.46 17.43
N ALA A 89 -12.14 3.72 16.37
CA ALA A 89 -12.34 2.75 15.29
C ALA A 89 -11.02 2.34 14.62
N SER A 90 -10.05 3.26 14.49
CA SER A 90 -8.74 2.93 13.96
C SER A 90 -7.89 2.07 14.91
N LEU A 91 -7.97 2.29 16.22
CA LEU A 91 -7.29 1.48 17.22
C LEU A 91 -7.90 0.07 17.30
N ASN A 92 -9.23 -0.03 17.29
CA ASN A 92 -9.93 -1.31 17.27
C ASN A 92 -9.55 -2.12 16.01
N ARG A 93 -9.48 -1.48 14.84
CA ARG A 93 -8.99 -2.13 13.61
C ARG A 93 -7.55 -2.66 13.77
N LEU A 94 -6.65 -1.89 14.36
CA LEU A 94 -5.27 -2.34 14.61
C LEU A 94 -5.21 -3.51 15.59
N GLN A 95 -6.00 -3.47 16.66
CA GLN A 95 -6.10 -4.56 17.63
C GLN A 95 -6.61 -5.85 16.96
N ASN A 96 -7.63 -5.77 16.11
CA ASN A 96 -8.14 -6.92 15.37
C ASN A 96 -7.09 -7.49 14.41
N VAL A 97 -6.35 -6.63 13.70
CA VAL A 97 -5.25 -7.06 12.83
C VAL A 97 -4.16 -7.77 13.63
N TRP A 98 -3.84 -7.26 14.82
CA TRP A 98 -2.84 -7.88 15.69
C TRP A 98 -3.30 -9.25 16.20
N ALA A 99 -4.56 -9.37 16.64
CA ALA A 99 -5.15 -10.64 17.06
C ALA A 99 -5.17 -11.67 15.91
N MET A 100 -5.47 -11.25 14.67
CA MET A 100 -5.36 -12.14 13.51
C MET A 100 -3.92 -12.57 13.24
N LYS A 101 -2.96 -11.65 13.36
CA LYS A 101 -1.52 -11.97 13.18
C LYS A 101 -1.01 -12.99 14.19
N GLU A 102 -1.45 -12.90 15.44
CA GLU A 102 -1.07 -13.85 16.49
C GLU A 102 -1.60 -15.25 16.17
N LYS A 103 -2.87 -15.36 15.75
CA LYS A 103 -3.47 -16.63 15.29
C LYS A 103 -2.74 -17.21 14.08
N ASP A 104 -2.49 -16.38 13.05
CA ASP A 104 -1.73 -16.79 11.86
C ASP A 104 -0.34 -17.32 12.22
N PHE A 105 0.31 -16.71 13.21
CA PHE A 105 1.63 -17.13 13.66
C PHE A 105 1.59 -18.48 14.36
N ALA A 106 0.62 -18.69 15.25
CA ALA A 106 0.39 -19.97 15.93
C ALA A 106 0.11 -21.08 14.90
N GLU A 107 -0.76 -20.84 13.93
CA GLU A 107 -1.06 -21.81 12.87
C GLU A 107 0.16 -22.13 12.00
N LYS A 108 0.99 -21.14 11.69
CA LYS A 108 2.26 -21.35 10.99
C LYS A 108 3.24 -22.20 11.79
N GLN A 109 3.31 -22.00 13.10
CA GLN A 109 4.15 -22.83 13.98
C GLN A 109 3.66 -24.28 13.98
N VAL A 110 2.36 -24.51 14.13
CA VAL A 110 1.75 -25.85 14.05
C VAL A 110 2.01 -26.49 12.68
N LEU A 111 1.92 -25.72 11.60
CA LEU A 111 2.21 -26.23 10.25
C LEU A 111 3.69 -26.58 10.07
N ALA A 112 4.60 -25.79 10.63
CA ALA A 112 6.04 -26.08 10.60
C ALA A 112 6.35 -27.37 11.37
N ASP A 113 5.75 -27.53 12.54
CA ASP A 113 5.81 -28.76 13.36
C ASP A 113 5.32 -29.97 12.56
N LYS A 114 4.15 -29.87 11.88
CA LYS A 114 3.64 -30.96 11.01
C LYS A 114 4.58 -31.31 9.87
N LYS A 115 5.19 -30.32 9.23
CA LYS A 115 6.17 -30.55 8.15
C LYS A 115 7.43 -31.22 8.68
N LEU A 116 7.93 -30.79 9.83
CA LEU A 116 9.08 -31.42 10.48
C LEU A 116 8.79 -32.89 10.83
N LEU A 117 7.60 -33.16 11.38
CA LEU A 117 7.18 -34.53 11.68
C LEU A 117 7.09 -35.40 10.43
N ALA A 118 6.47 -34.89 9.36
CA ALA A 118 6.37 -35.59 8.08
C ALA A 118 7.75 -35.93 7.51
N ASN A 119 8.70 -34.99 7.58
CA ASN A 119 10.07 -35.22 7.16
C ASN A 119 10.75 -36.31 8.00
N LEU A 120 10.56 -36.32 9.32
CA LEU A 120 11.12 -37.36 10.20
C LEU A 120 10.53 -38.73 9.95
N ILE A 121 9.22 -38.82 9.68
CA ILE A 121 8.54 -40.08 9.36
C ILE A 121 8.96 -40.58 7.97
N GLY A 122 9.23 -39.69 7.02
CA GLY A 122 9.63 -40.02 5.66
C GLY A 122 11.09 -40.46 5.50
N LYS A 123 11.93 -40.34 6.54
CA LYS A 123 13.32 -40.83 6.48
C LYS A 123 13.33 -42.36 6.43
N THR A 124 14.02 -42.91 5.43
CA THR A 124 14.21 -44.37 5.24
C THR A 124 15.38 -44.93 6.03
N GLU A 125 16.28 -44.07 6.52
CA GLU A 125 17.40 -44.44 7.39
C GLU A 125 16.94 -44.59 8.85
N PRO A 126 17.62 -45.43 9.66
CA PRO A 126 17.30 -45.53 11.08
C PRO A 126 17.50 -44.18 11.76
N LEU A 127 16.45 -43.66 12.39
CA LEU A 127 16.52 -42.40 13.14
C LEU A 127 17.49 -42.54 14.31
N THR A 128 18.25 -41.48 14.54
CA THR A 128 19.07 -41.37 15.76
C THR A 128 18.19 -41.26 17.01
N GLU A 129 18.69 -41.65 18.18
CA GLU A 129 17.94 -41.63 19.44
C GLU A 129 17.32 -40.24 19.71
N MET A 130 18.10 -39.16 19.49
CA MET A 130 17.61 -37.78 19.62
C MET A 130 16.46 -37.44 18.65
N GLU A 131 16.50 -37.92 17.40
CA GLU A 131 15.43 -37.71 16.44
C GLU A 131 14.17 -38.50 16.79
N THR A 132 14.33 -39.71 17.36
CA THR A 132 13.19 -40.50 17.84
C THR A 132 12.48 -39.82 19.02
N GLU A 133 13.24 -39.26 19.96
CA GLU A 133 12.69 -38.46 21.05
C GLU A 133 11.94 -37.24 20.53
N LEU A 134 12.54 -36.50 19.59
CA LEU A 134 11.93 -35.30 19.02
C LEU A 134 10.64 -35.63 18.27
N LYS A 135 10.63 -36.73 17.49
CA LYS A 135 9.44 -37.27 16.84
C LYS A 135 8.33 -37.58 17.85
N ASN A 136 8.66 -38.28 18.95
CA ASN A 136 7.69 -38.63 19.98
C ASN A 136 7.12 -37.38 20.68
N LYS A 137 7.97 -36.41 21.05
CA LYS A 137 7.54 -35.13 21.64
C LYS A 137 6.57 -34.38 20.71
N LEU A 138 6.86 -34.37 19.42
CA LEU A 138 6.05 -33.70 18.41
C LEU A 138 4.70 -34.38 18.19
N ILE A 139 4.67 -35.71 18.26
CA ILE A 139 3.43 -36.49 18.22
C ILE A 139 2.58 -36.22 19.47
N SER A 140 3.18 -36.26 20.67
CA SER A 140 2.45 -35.97 21.92
C SER A 140 1.82 -34.58 21.90
N LYS A 141 2.58 -33.55 21.48
CA LYS A 141 2.07 -32.17 21.35
C LYS A 141 0.89 -32.04 20.37
N MET A 142 0.74 -32.97 19.42
CA MET A 142 -0.38 -32.97 18.46
C MET A 142 -1.58 -33.79 18.91
N LEU A 143 -1.40 -34.68 19.89
CA LEU A 143 -2.45 -35.52 20.46
C LEU A 143 -3.04 -34.95 21.76
N GLU A 144 -2.34 -34.00 22.39
CA GLU A 144 -2.90 -33.08 23.40
C GLU A 144 -3.93 -32.11 22.80
#